data_AF-A0A938LN56-F1
#
_entry.id   AF-A0A938LN56-F1
#
_cell.length_a   1.000
_cell.length_b   1.000
_cell.length_c   1.000
_cell.angle_alpha   90.00
_cell.angle_beta   90.00
_cell.angle_gamma   90.00
#
_symmetry.space_group_name_H-M   'P 1'
#
loop_
_entity.id
_entity.type
_entity.pdbx_description
1 polymer ?
#
loop_
_entity_poly.entity_id
_entity_poly.type
_entity_poly.pdbx_seq_one_letter_code
_entity_poly.pdbx_strand_id
1 'polypeptide(L)'
;MPWVHISQPSHDHDKAYTAKTQNSLTIPLPFAARIRMMMYRHCDTSIRKIFKGKTMGRSALVQARVDERTKSQAQNILNALDMSMSQAINLFLKQIVLRKAIPFEIKIPTPVTRRTFGKTDRGEELHRVQSVDQLFRELND
;
A
#
# COMPACT_ATOMS: atom_id res chain seq x y z
N MET A 1 -10.65 16.77 -49.91
CA MET A 1 -11.71 17.63 -49.36
C MET A 1 -12.11 17.08 -47.99
N PRO A 2 -11.82 17.78 -46.89
CA PRO A 2 -12.31 17.41 -45.57
C PRO A 2 -13.72 17.98 -45.36
N TRP A 3 -14.62 17.16 -44.83
CA TRP A 3 -15.98 17.56 -44.43
C TRP A 3 -15.99 18.08 -42.99
N VAL A 4 -16.86 19.05 -42.75
CA VAL A 4 -16.89 19.97 -41.60
C VAL A 4 -18.22 19.85 -40.85
N HIS A 5 -18.15 20.13 -39.53
CA HIS A 5 -19.22 20.41 -38.55
C HIS A 5 -20.06 19.19 -38.09
N ILE A 6 -20.49 19.09 -36.83
CA ILE A 6 -21.14 20.09 -35.97
C ILE A 6 -20.85 19.80 -34.48
N SER A 7 -20.55 20.85 -33.72
CA SER A 7 -20.52 20.89 -32.25
C SER A 7 -21.95 21.03 -31.70
N GLN A 8 -22.25 20.48 -30.51
CA GLN A 8 -23.12 21.06 -29.44
C GLN A 8 -23.34 20.03 -28.27
N PRO A 9 -23.88 20.39 -27.08
CA PRO A 9 -23.12 20.97 -25.97
C PRO A 9 -23.48 20.35 -24.57
N SER A 10 -22.84 20.90 -23.53
CA SER A 10 -23.32 21.09 -22.14
C SER A 10 -23.68 19.86 -21.27
N HIS A 11 -22.77 19.54 -20.32
CA HIS A 11 -23.17 19.00 -19.02
C HIS A 11 -22.97 20.09 -17.96
N ASP A 12 -24.10 20.57 -17.46
CA ASP A 12 -24.28 21.62 -16.48
C ASP A 12 -24.01 21.08 -15.08
N HIS A 13 -22.88 21.44 -14.47
CA HIS A 13 -22.70 21.46 -13.03
C HIS A 13 -21.59 22.47 -12.72
N ASP A 14 -21.98 23.69 -12.38
CA ASP A 14 -21.42 24.41 -11.23
C ASP A 14 -22.14 25.75 -11.08
N LYS A 15 -23.24 25.70 -10.34
CA LYS A 15 -23.89 26.87 -9.78
C LYS A 15 -23.01 27.45 -8.68
N ALA A 16 -22.96 28.78 -8.66
CA ALA A 16 -22.67 29.66 -7.54
C ALA A 16 -21.20 29.79 -7.11
N TYR A 17 -20.56 30.89 -7.55
CA TYR A 17 -19.89 31.86 -6.68
C TYR A 17 -19.70 33.19 -7.45
N THR A 18 -20.71 34.06 -7.44
CA THR A 18 -20.56 35.47 -7.85
C THR A 18 -20.82 36.37 -6.64
N ALA A 19 -19.80 36.54 -5.80
CA ALA A 19 -19.79 37.60 -4.81
C ALA A 19 -19.49 38.92 -5.53
N LYS A 20 -20.49 39.81 -5.51
CA LYS A 20 -20.45 41.17 -6.06
C LYS A 20 -19.35 41.97 -5.35
N THR A 21 -18.32 42.38 -6.09
CA THR A 21 -17.41 43.43 -5.66
C THR A 21 -18.08 44.78 -5.91
N GLN A 22 -18.67 45.33 -4.86
CA GLN A 22 -19.07 46.73 -4.80
C GLN A 22 -18.56 47.30 -3.48
N ASN A 23 -17.36 47.88 -3.50
CA ASN A 23 -17.20 49.17 -2.85
C ASN A 23 -15.99 49.92 -3.40
N SER A 24 -16.25 51.14 -3.86
CA SER A 24 -15.29 52.15 -4.25
C SER A 24 -14.46 52.60 -3.05
N LEU A 25 -13.14 52.46 -3.13
CA LEU A 25 -12.24 53.39 -2.45
C LEU A 25 -11.00 53.58 -3.33
N THR A 26 -11.03 54.65 -4.12
CA THR A 26 -9.92 55.12 -4.93
C THR A 26 -8.83 55.65 -3.99
N ILE A 27 -7.76 54.89 -3.79
CA ILE A 27 -6.59 55.31 -3.01
C ILE A 27 -5.45 55.57 -4.00
N PRO A 28 -4.79 56.74 -3.99
CA PRO A 28 -3.71 57.05 -4.92
C PRO A 28 -2.52 56.10 -4.72
N LEU A 29 -2.02 55.60 -5.86
CA LEU A 29 -1.04 54.52 -5.99
C LEU A 29 0.39 54.74 -5.45
N PRO A 30 0.89 55.92 -4.98
CA PRO A 30 2.28 55.99 -4.55
C PRO A 30 2.51 55.72 -3.05
N PHE A 31 1.48 55.60 -2.19
CA PHE A 31 1.68 55.40 -0.73
C PHE A 31 1.34 54.00 -0.19
N ALA A 32 0.49 53.23 -0.87
CA ALA A 32 0.15 51.86 -0.45
C ALA A 32 1.31 50.84 -0.65
N ALA A 33 2.28 51.17 -1.51
CA ALA A 33 3.43 50.31 -1.79
C ALA A 33 4.49 50.32 -0.66
N ARG A 34 4.51 51.32 0.23
CA ARG A 34 5.52 51.42 1.30
C ARG A 34 5.14 50.76 2.61
N ILE A 35 3.84 50.55 2.90
CA ILE A 35 3.40 49.86 4.12
C ILE A 35 3.16 48.35 3.86
N ARG A 36 2.78 47.97 2.63
CA ARG A 36 2.65 46.54 2.27
C ARG A 36 4.00 45.80 2.19
N MET A 37 5.10 46.53 2.00
CA MET A 37 6.47 46.01 2.03
C MET A 37 7.08 45.94 3.44
N MET A 38 6.32 46.23 4.50
CA MET A 38 6.81 46.19 5.89
C MET A 38 6.11 45.18 6.80
N MET A 39 5.06 44.48 6.33
CA MET A 39 4.41 43.39 7.09
C MET A 39 4.67 41.97 6.57
N TYR A 40 5.39 41.80 5.45
CA TYR A 40 5.80 40.49 4.91
C TYR A 40 7.30 40.22 5.11
N ARG A 41 7.85 40.63 6.25
CA ARG A 41 9.29 40.46 6.53
C ARG A 41 9.61 39.82 7.88
N HIS A 42 8.63 39.18 8.51
CA HIS A 42 8.87 38.45 9.76
C HIS A 42 7.93 37.26 10.01
N CYS A 43 7.71 36.41 9.00
CA CYS A 43 7.39 34.99 9.24
C CYS A 43 7.66 34.15 7.97
N ASP A 44 8.91 34.01 7.53
CA ASP A 44 9.24 32.92 6.59
C ASP A 44 10.72 32.54 6.65
N THR A 45 11.19 31.96 7.77
CA THR A 45 12.53 31.32 7.75
C THR A 45 12.71 30.12 8.68
N SER A 46 11.66 29.61 9.34
CA SER A 46 11.79 28.39 10.17
C SER A 46 11.08 27.14 9.63
N ILE A 47 10.14 27.24 8.69
CA ILE A 47 9.43 26.05 8.18
C ILE A 47 10.20 25.32 7.06
N ARG A 48 11.07 26.01 6.32
CA ARG A 48 11.88 25.38 5.25
C ARG A 48 12.90 24.35 5.74
N LYS A 49 13.17 24.29 7.05
CA LYS A 49 14.21 23.41 7.64
C LYS A 49 13.69 22.04 8.11
N ILE A 50 12.37 21.81 8.09
CA ILE A 50 11.76 20.57 8.62
C ILE A 50 11.60 19.50 7.54
N PHE A 51 11.45 19.87 6.27
CA PHE A 51 11.49 18.92 5.14
C PHE A 51 12.93 18.63 4.67
N LYS A 52 13.83 18.41 5.63
CA LYS A 52 15.14 17.81 5.39
C LYS A 52 14.87 16.47 4.71
N GLY A 53 15.24 16.39 3.43
CA GLY A 53 14.82 15.37 2.49
C GLY A 53 14.76 13.98 3.11
N LYS A 54 13.54 13.44 3.18
CA LYS A 54 13.36 11.99 3.15
C LYS A 54 14.00 11.58 1.83
N THR A 55 15.22 11.03 1.90
CA THR A 55 15.82 10.34 0.76
C THR A 55 14.77 9.32 0.33
N MET A 56 14.09 9.58 -0.78
CA MET A 56 13.19 8.60 -1.37
C MET A 56 14.08 7.39 -1.65
N GLY A 57 13.94 6.37 -0.81
CA GLY A 57 14.77 5.17 -0.88
C GLY A 57 14.76 4.67 -2.33
N ARG A 58 15.91 4.19 -2.81
CA ARG A 58 16.04 3.74 -4.20
C ARG A 58 14.89 2.78 -4.54
N SER A 59 13.97 3.24 -5.39
CA SER A 59 12.85 2.46 -5.86
C SER A 59 13.38 1.44 -6.87
N ALA A 60 13.07 0.16 -6.67
CA ALA A 60 13.37 -0.91 -7.62
C ALA A 60 12.06 -1.40 -8.25
N LEU A 61 12.10 -1.70 -9.56
CA LEU A 61 10.97 -2.23 -10.29
C LEU A 61 10.92 -3.76 -10.17
N VAL A 62 9.75 -4.30 -9.82
CA VAL A 62 9.49 -5.75 -9.81
C VAL A 62 8.53 -6.08 -10.95
N GLN A 63 8.96 -6.93 -11.89
CA GLN A 63 8.14 -7.43 -12.98
C GLN A 63 8.08 -8.96 -12.92
N ALA A 64 6.89 -9.54 -13.07
CA ALA A 64 6.67 -10.98 -13.10
C ALA A 64 5.58 -11.34 -14.11
N ARG A 65 5.72 -12.49 -14.75
CA ARG A 65 4.67 -13.07 -15.62
C ARG A 65 3.70 -13.86 -14.76
N VAL A 66 2.41 -13.61 -14.94
CA VAL A 66 1.30 -14.26 -14.21
C VAL A 66 0.15 -14.45 -15.18
N ASP A 67 -0.59 -15.55 -15.06
CA ASP A 67 -1.80 -15.80 -15.82
C ASP A 67 -2.87 -14.73 -15.56
N GLU A 68 -3.55 -14.26 -16.60
CA GLU A 68 -4.54 -13.18 -16.47
C GLU A 68 -5.67 -13.54 -15.50
N ARG A 69 -6.12 -14.79 -15.51
CA ARG A 69 -7.15 -15.27 -14.57
C ARG A 69 -6.69 -15.14 -13.12
N THR A 70 -5.46 -15.57 -12.82
CA THR A 70 -4.88 -15.52 -11.48
C THR A 70 -4.69 -14.08 -11.02
N LYS A 71 -4.20 -13.20 -11.90
CA LYS A 71 -4.05 -11.77 -11.63
C LYS A 71 -5.38 -11.10 -11.30
N SER A 72 -6.41 -11.36 -12.10
CA SER A 72 -7.76 -10.81 -11.89
C SER A 72 -8.36 -11.28 -10.56
N GLN A 73 -8.27 -12.58 -10.26
CA GLN A 73 -8.76 -13.14 -9.00
C GLN A 73 -8.04 -12.55 -7.79
N ALA A 74 -6.70 -12.48 -7.83
CA ALA A 74 -5.91 -11.88 -6.76
C ALA A 74 -6.26 -10.40 -6.57
N GLN A 75 -6.42 -9.65 -7.66
CA GLN A 75 -6.79 -8.24 -7.59
C GLN A 75 -8.15 -8.02 -6.93
N ASN A 76 -9.15 -8.84 -7.24
CA ASN A 76 -10.48 -8.74 -6.64
C ASN A 76 -10.44 -9.00 -5.12
N ILE A 77 -9.68 -10.01 -4.69
CA ILE A 77 -9.50 -10.32 -3.26
C ILE A 77 -8.79 -9.17 -2.54
N LEU A 78 -7.70 -8.66 -3.12
CA LEU A 78 -6.94 -7.56 -2.53
C LEU A 78 -7.75 -6.26 -2.46
N ASN A 79 -8.57 -5.98 -3.46
CA ASN A 79 -9.49 -4.83 -3.45
C ASN A 79 -10.52 -4.92 -2.32
N ALA A 80 -11.03 -6.12 -2.03
CA ALA A 80 -11.93 -6.33 -0.90
C ALA A 80 -11.24 -6.10 0.47
N LEU A 81 -9.90 -6.08 0.49
CA LEU A 81 -9.08 -5.78 1.65
C LEU A 81 -8.49 -4.35 1.61
N ASP A 82 -8.98 -3.48 0.71
CA ASP A 82 -8.45 -2.13 0.47
C ASP A 82 -6.94 -2.08 0.20
N MET A 83 -6.43 -3.12 -0.48
CA MET A 83 -5.01 -3.28 -0.78
C MET A 83 -4.76 -3.34 -2.29
N SER A 84 -3.78 -2.58 -2.76
CA SER A 84 -3.31 -2.68 -4.14
C SER A 84 -2.33 -3.86 -4.32
N MET A 85 -2.21 -4.34 -5.56
CA MET A 85 -1.26 -5.43 -5.90
C MET A 85 0.18 -5.09 -5.49
N SER A 86 0.61 -3.84 -5.73
CA SER A 86 1.95 -3.38 -5.35
C SER A 86 2.15 -3.36 -3.83
N GLN A 87 1.13 -3.01 -3.05
CA GLN A 87 1.21 -3.08 -1.58
C GLN A 87 1.35 -4.53 -1.10
N ALA A 88 0.57 -5.45 -1.66
CA ALA A 88 0.64 -6.87 -1.33
C ALA A 88 2.01 -7.48 -1.66
N ILE A 89 2.56 -7.20 -2.85
CA ILE A 89 3.92 -7.64 -3.24
C ILE A 89 4.98 -7.08 -2.28
N ASN A 90 4.88 -5.80 -1.93
CA ASN A 90 5.80 -5.20 -0.96
C ASN A 90 5.70 -5.84 0.42
N LEU A 91 4.48 -6.16 0.88
CA LEU A 91 4.26 -6.85 2.15
C LEU A 91 4.89 -8.24 2.14
N PHE A 92 4.69 -8.99 1.05
CA PHE A 92 5.29 -10.32 0.87
C PHE A 92 6.82 -10.27 0.94
N LEU A 93 7.46 -9.34 0.22
CA LEU A 93 8.91 -9.16 0.27
C LEU A 93 9.40 -8.76 1.67
N LYS A 94 8.68 -7.89 2.37
CA LYS A 94 9.00 -7.53 3.76
C LYS A 94 8.92 -8.73 4.70
N GLN A 95 7.91 -9.60 4.53
CA GLN A 95 7.79 -10.81 5.33
C GLN A 95 8.97 -11.76 5.10
N ILE A 96 9.43 -11.92 3.86
CA ILE A 96 10.63 -12.71 3.56
C ILE A 96 11.85 -12.13 4.27
N VAL A 97 12.06 -10.81 4.16
CA VAL A 97 13.22 -10.15 4.76
C VAL A 97 13.21 -10.27 6.29
N LEU A 98 12.03 -10.13 6.91
CA LEU A 98 11.83 -10.20 8.35
C LEU A 98 12.05 -11.61 8.89
N ARG A 99 11.46 -12.61 8.24
CA ARG A 99 11.48 -14.01 8.73
C ARG A 99 12.68 -14.82 8.25
N LYS A 100 13.43 -14.31 7.27
CA LYS A 100 14.48 -15.06 6.54
C LYS A 100 13.98 -16.40 5.97
N ALA A 101 12.69 -16.45 5.66
CA ALA A 101 11.98 -17.63 5.18
C ALA A 101 10.80 -17.19 4.32
N ILE A 102 10.29 -18.10 3.48
CA ILE A 102 9.06 -17.85 2.72
C ILE A 102 7.88 -17.83 3.70
N PRO A 103 7.00 -16.81 3.66
CA PRO A 103 5.96 -16.58 4.67
C PRO A 103 4.74 -17.48 4.53
N PHE A 104 4.90 -18.63 3.89
CA PHE A 104 3.92 -19.71 3.82
C PHE A 104 4.68 -21.04 3.81
N GLU A 105 4.05 -22.09 4.31
CA GLU A 105 4.67 -23.40 4.34
C GLU A 105 4.80 -23.97 2.93
N ILE A 106 6.03 -24.30 2.51
CA ILE A 106 6.27 -25.03 1.27
C ILE A 106 6.39 -26.51 1.64
N LYS A 107 5.26 -27.20 1.60
CA LYS A 107 5.21 -28.64 1.82
C LYS A 107 4.75 -29.34 0.55
N ILE A 108 5.62 -30.15 -0.04
CA ILE A 108 5.18 -31.29 -0.84
C ILE A 108 5.20 -32.47 0.15
N PRO A 109 4.04 -32.87 0.71
CA PRO A 109 4.03 -33.97 1.67
C PRO A 109 4.58 -35.21 0.97
N THR A 110 5.71 -35.71 1.48
CA THR A 110 6.31 -36.94 0.99
C THR A 110 5.31 -38.09 1.19
N PRO A 111 5.36 -39.16 0.38
CA PRO A 111 4.49 -40.31 0.57
C PRO A 111 4.52 -40.87 1.99
N VAL A 112 5.70 -40.84 2.64
CA VAL A 112 5.90 -41.25 4.04
C VAL A 112 5.14 -40.31 4.98
N THR A 113 5.39 -39.00 4.91
CA THR A 113 4.71 -38.00 5.74
C THR A 113 3.18 -38.10 5.62
N ARG A 114 2.66 -38.27 4.40
CA ARG A 114 1.22 -38.43 4.14
C ARG A 114 0.66 -39.71 4.76
N ARG A 115 1.38 -40.83 4.64
CA ARG A 115 0.99 -42.11 5.24
C ARG A 115 1.01 -42.04 6.77
N THR A 116 2.06 -41.46 7.34
CA THR A 116 2.20 -41.28 8.79
C THR A 116 1.05 -40.44 9.35
N PHE A 117 0.74 -39.28 8.76
CA PHE A 117 -0.42 -38.48 9.18
C PHE A 117 -1.73 -39.27 9.09
N GLY A 118 -1.95 -40.01 7.99
CA GLY A 118 -3.14 -40.85 7.87
C GLY A 118 -3.22 -41.97 8.92
N LYS A 119 -2.10 -42.56 9.33
CA LYS A 119 -2.06 -43.56 10.41
C LYS A 119 -2.35 -42.90 11.76
N THR A 120 -1.75 -41.75 12.04
CA THR A 120 -2.01 -40.94 13.24
C THR A 120 -3.48 -40.54 13.36
N ASP A 121 -4.11 -40.07 12.28
CA ASP A 121 -5.54 -39.69 12.25
C ASP A 121 -6.46 -40.88 12.54
N ARG A 122 -6.02 -42.11 12.20
CA ARG A 122 -6.73 -43.37 12.50
C ARG A 122 -6.36 -43.96 13.86
N GLY A 123 -5.46 -43.34 14.61
CA GLY A 123 -5.01 -43.84 15.91
C GLY A 123 -4.03 -45.02 15.83
N GLU A 124 -3.44 -45.28 14.67
CA GLU A 124 -2.46 -46.35 14.43
C GLU A 124 -1.03 -45.86 14.72
N GLU A 125 -0.16 -46.76 15.19
CA GLU A 125 1.27 -46.48 15.43
C GLU A 125 1.55 -45.30 16.39
N LEU A 126 0.65 -45.06 17.35
CA LEU A 126 0.80 -44.03 18.39
C LEU A 126 1.41 -44.59 19.67
N HIS A 127 2.58 -44.08 20.05
CA HIS A 127 3.18 -44.34 21.36
C HIS A 127 2.61 -43.36 22.41
N ARG A 128 2.06 -43.90 23.50
CA ARG A 128 1.53 -43.12 24.62
C ARG A 128 2.47 -43.24 25.81
N VAL A 129 2.82 -42.10 26.38
CA VAL A 129 3.66 -42.00 27.59
C VAL A 129 2.89 -41.27 28.68
N GLN A 130 3.19 -41.60 29.94
CA GLN A 130 2.45 -41.08 31.10
C GLN A 130 3.09 -39.84 31.72
N SER A 131 4.33 -39.52 31.35
CA SER A 131 5.11 -38.40 31.89
C SER A 131 6.01 -37.78 30.81
N VAL A 132 6.29 -36.49 30.93
CA VAL A 132 7.24 -35.75 30.09
C VAL A 132 8.65 -36.34 30.20
N ASP A 133 9.07 -36.77 31.39
CA ASP A 133 10.38 -37.41 31.60
C ASP A 133 10.47 -38.78 30.91
N GLN A 134 9.34 -39.45 30.72
CA GLN A 134 9.28 -40.70 29.96
C GLN A 134 9.37 -40.41 28.45
N LEU A 135 8.68 -39.38 27.96
CA LEU A 135 8.75 -38.96 26.55
C LEU A 135 10.19 -38.68 26.09
N PHE A 136 10.96 -37.92 26.87
CA PHE A 136 12.33 -37.56 26.50
C PHE A 136 13.33 -38.71 26.64
N ARG A 137 13.04 -39.73 27.45
CA ARG A 137 13.86 -40.96 27.49
C ARG A 137 13.67 -41.76 26.21
N GLU A 138 12.42 -41.96 25.78
CA GLU A 138 12.10 -42.75 24.58
C GLU A 138 12.52 -42.07 23.25
N LEU A 139 12.66 -40.74 23.19
CA LEU A 139 13.10 -40.02 21.99
C LEU A 139 14.63 -39.86 21.85
N ASN A 140 15.39 -40.09 22.93
CA ASN A 140 16.85 -39.88 22.96
C ASN A 140 17.66 -41.20 22.99
N ASP A 141 16.98 -42.35 22.93
CA ASP A 141 17.59 -43.66 22.65
C ASP A 141 17.77 -43.87 21.12
#